data_AF-A0A7W1K1P1-F1
#
_entry.id   AF-A0A7W1K1P1-F1
#
_cell.length_a   1.000
_cell.length_b   1.000
_cell.length_c   1.000
_cell.angle_alpha   90.00
_cell.angle_beta   90.00
_cell.angle_gamma   90.00
#
_symmetry.space_group_name_H-M   'P 1'
#
loop_
_entity.id
_entity.type
_entity.pdbx_description
1 polymer ?
#
loop_
_entity_poly.entity_id
_entity_poly.type
_entity_poly.pdbx_seq_one_letter_code
_entity_poly.pdbx_strand_id
1 'polypeptide(L)'
;MDGPTPAADPFEVSVGVVREANARGIPLKLLGGQAVRLLCPLFPHRARDDQDMDFACISSKKREVIEFFAEQGFLGDRKFNTLHGDRQMYFTTSDGKTSVDVIMDRLNMCHVLDFADRIDRLPDTLDISDLLLTKLQVVELNEKDVHDILHLLSGFEVRPGDDEKTIGLGRIERIVAGDWGWWRTVTMNLDKIAHFAEKEHSDLVPEARLHEPAEQARELRGCCDEVPKPLKWKIRAKVGDRVQWYELPEEVGH
;
A
#
# COMPACT_ATOMS: atom_id res chain seq x y z
N MET A 1 -8.46 -37.18 20.99
CA MET A 1 -8.39 -35.82 21.56
C MET A 1 -7.73 -34.98 20.51
N ASP A 2 -8.52 -34.50 19.55
CA ASP A 2 -8.02 -33.56 18.56
C ASP A 2 -8.14 -32.19 19.21
N GLY A 3 -7.01 -31.68 19.69
CA GLY A 3 -6.92 -30.30 20.13
C GLY A 3 -7.28 -29.37 18.96
N PRO A 4 -7.71 -28.12 19.23
CA PRO A 4 -7.99 -27.18 18.16
C PRO A 4 -6.76 -27.04 17.26
N THR A 5 -6.91 -27.37 15.98
CA THR A 5 -5.92 -27.06 14.95
C THR A 5 -5.65 -25.56 15.04
N PRO A 6 -4.38 -25.11 15.14
CA PRO A 6 -4.08 -23.68 15.13
C PRO A 6 -4.72 -23.06 13.90
N ALA A 7 -5.44 -21.95 14.06
CA ALA A 7 -5.94 -21.19 12.94
C ALA A 7 -4.74 -20.81 12.05
N ALA A 8 -4.86 -20.97 10.73
CA ALA A 8 -3.79 -20.62 9.81
C ALA A 8 -3.47 -19.13 9.93
N ASP A 9 -2.18 -18.77 9.93
CA ASP A 9 -1.72 -17.37 9.93
C ASP A 9 -2.33 -16.65 8.71
N PRO A 10 -3.09 -15.55 8.90
CA PRO A 10 -3.66 -14.77 7.79
C PRO A 10 -2.65 -14.37 6.72
N PHE A 11 -1.37 -14.19 7.09
CA PHE A 11 -0.29 -13.94 6.15
C PHE A 11 -0.07 -15.11 5.18
N GLU A 12 0.08 -16.33 5.70
CA GLU A 12 0.31 -17.52 4.87
C GLU A 12 -0.87 -17.80 3.94
N VAL A 13 -2.09 -17.56 4.44
CA VAL A 13 -3.31 -17.63 3.62
C VAL A 13 -3.27 -16.59 2.51
N SER A 14 -2.95 -15.33 2.81
CA SER A 14 -2.88 -14.24 1.83
C SER A 14 -1.84 -14.49 0.74
N VAL A 15 -0.67 -15.00 1.11
CA VAL A 15 0.39 -15.37 0.17
C VAL A 15 -0.04 -16.54 -0.72
N GLY A 16 -0.68 -17.55 -0.15
CA GLY A 16 -1.23 -18.68 -0.90
C GLY A 16 -2.26 -18.25 -1.94
N VAL A 17 -3.22 -17.41 -1.52
CA VAL A 17 -4.29 -16.86 -2.38
C VAL A 17 -3.72 -16.07 -3.56
N VAL A 18 -2.77 -15.17 -3.32
CA VAL A 18 -2.10 -14.39 -4.39
C VAL A 18 -1.39 -15.28 -5.39
N ARG A 19 -0.60 -16.25 -4.92
CA ARG A 19 0.18 -17.12 -5.80
C ARG A 19 -0.70 -18.02 -6.64
N GLU A 20 -1.77 -18.56 -6.06
CA GLU A 20 -2.75 -19.37 -6.80
C GLU A 20 -3.50 -18.54 -7.85
N ALA A 21 -3.95 -17.32 -7.49
CA ALA A 21 -4.59 -16.41 -8.45
C ALA A 21 -3.65 -16.07 -9.63
N ASN A 22 -2.39 -15.71 -9.34
CA ASN A 22 -1.40 -15.39 -10.36
C ASN A 22 -1.10 -16.61 -11.25
N ALA A 23 -1.02 -17.82 -10.70
CA ALA A 23 -0.85 -19.06 -11.48
C ALA A 23 -2.01 -19.30 -12.48
N ARG A 24 -3.20 -18.76 -12.19
CA ARG A 24 -4.38 -18.81 -13.07
C ARG A 24 -4.49 -17.62 -14.03
N GLY A 25 -3.50 -16.73 -14.06
CA GLY A 25 -3.49 -15.54 -14.92
C GLY A 25 -4.40 -14.41 -14.42
N ILE A 26 -4.72 -14.40 -13.13
CA ILE A 26 -5.38 -13.28 -12.44
C ILE A 26 -4.26 -12.45 -11.78
N PRO A 27 -4.02 -11.19 -12.18
CA PRO A 27 -2.93 -10.37 -11.65
C PRO A 27 -3.32 -9.81 -10.27
N LEU A 28 -3.43 -10.70 -9.29
CA LEU A 28 -3.76 -10.37 -7.91
C LEU A 28 -2.47 -10.08 -7.14
N LYS A 29 -2.43 -8.97 -6.41
CA LYS A 29 -1.24 -8.50 -5.69
C LYS A 29 -1.59 -8.16 -4.26
N LEU A 30 -0.72 -8.50 -3.31
CA LEU A 30 -0.86 -8.04 -1.92
C LEU A 30 -0.69 -6.52 -1.83
N LEU A 31 -1.47 -5.94 -0.92
CA LEU A 31 -1.37 -4.56 -0.44
C LEU A 31 -1.14 -4.55 1.09
N GLY A 32 -0.92 -3.37 1.65
CA GLY A 32 -0.96 -3.16 3.09
C GLY A 32 0.19 -3.84 3.84
N GLY A 33 -0.04 -4.14 5.12
CA GLY A 33 0.99 -4.70 6.01
C GLY A 33 1.48 -6.09 5.58
N GLN A 34 0.61 -6.90 4.98
CA GLN A 34 0.98 -8.25 4.51
C GLN A 34 1.95 -8.20 3.32
N ALA A 35 1.77 -7.23 2.42
CA ALA A 35 2.73 -6.99 1.34
C ALA A 35 4.11 -6.60 1.89
N VAL A 36 4.15 -5.71 2.89
CA VAL A 36 5.41 -5.30 3.54
C VAL A 36 6.07 -6.47 4.26
N ARG A 37 5.29 -7.31 4.97
CA ARG A 37 5.79 -8.53 5.61
C ARG A 37 6.41 -9.50 4.60
N LEU A 38 5.78 -9.68 3.43
CA LEU A 38 6.31 -10.55 2.38
C LEU A 38 7.63 -10.01 1.80
N LEU A 39 7.72 -8.69 1.62
CA LEU A 39 8.88 -8.01 1.05
C LEU A 39 10.06 -7.88 2.03
N CYS A 40 9.78 -7.81 3.33
CA CYS A 40 10.77 -7.63 4.39
C CYS A 40 10.79 -8.81 5.38
N PRO A 41 11.10 -10.05 4.93
CA PRO A 41 10.92 -11.26 5.75
C PRO A 41 11.87 -11.36 6.95
N LEU A 42 12.97 -10.58 6.95
CA LEU A 42 13.94 -10.54 8.05
C LEU A 42 13.57 -9.51 9.13
N PHE A 43 12.56 -8.68 8.90
CA PHE A 43 12.18 -7.62 9.81
C PHE A 43 11.07 -8.10 10.75
N PRO A 44 11.02 -7.59 11.99
CA PRO A 44 9.93 -7.94 12.89
C PRO A 44 8.59 -7.53 12.25
N HIS A 45 7.66 -8.48 12.20
CA HIS A 45 6.29 -8.21 11.75
C HIS A 45 5.41 -7.88 12.95
N ARG A 46 4.33 -7.12 12.71
CA ARG A 46 3.32 -6.86 13.74
C ARG A 46 2.59 -8.16 14.09
N ALA A 47 2.75 -8.66 15.32
CA ALA A 47 2.08 -9.85 15.82
C ALA A 47 0.62 -9.52 16.19
N ARG A 48 -0.34 -9.73 15.28
CA ARG A 48 -1.79 -9.63 15.60
C ARG A 48 -2.66 -10.55 14.74
N ASP A 49 -3.77 -10.97 15.35
CA ASP A 49 -4.80 -11.86 14.82
C ASP A 49 -5.86 -11.15 13.93
N ASP A 50 -5.70 -9.85 13.67
CA ASP A 50 -6.72 -8.97 13.04
C ASP A 50 -6.27 -8.35 11.71
N GLN A 51 -5.31 -8.95 10.99
CA GLN A 51 -4.91 -8.41 9.69
C GLN A 51 -5.88 -8.82 8.58
N ASP A 52 -6.58 -7.82 8.04
CA ASP A 52 -7.38 -7.94 6.83
C ASP A 52 -6.55 -8.40 5.63
N MET A 53 -7.20 -9.13 4.73
CA MET A 53 -6.60 -9.61 3.50
C MET A 53 -6.84 -8.58 2.39
N ASP A 54 -5.91 -7.64 2.25
CA ASP A 54 -5.98 -6.58 1.25
C ASP A 54 -5.23 -6.96 -0.04
N PHE A 55 -5.94 -6.90 -1.16
CA PHE A 55 -5.40 -7.16 -2.48
C PHE A 55 -5.65 -6.01 -3.45
N ALA A 56 -4.84 -5.96 -4.50
CA ALA A 56 -5.02 -5.14 -5.67
C ALA A 56 -5.16 -6.03 -6.91
N CYS A 57 -6.04 -5.63 -7.84
CA CYS A 57 -6.18 -6.23 -9.15
C CYS A 57 -6.67 -5.19 -10.17
N ILE A 58 -6.93 -5.61 -11.41
CA ILE A 58 -7.44 -4.75 -12.47
C ILE A 58 -8.91 -5.06 -12.76
N SER A 59 -9.69 -4.02 -13.03
CA SER A 59 -11.14 -4.16 -13.27
C SER A 59 -11.47 -5.05 -14.48
N SER A 60 -10.58 -5.11 -15.47
CA SER A 60 -10.71 -6.03 -16.62
C SER A 60 -10.72 -7.53 -16.23
N LYS A 61 -10.29 -7.87 -15.00
CA LYS A 61 -10.25 -9.22 -14.43
C LYS A 61 -11.29 -9.45 -13.34
N LYS A 62 -12.24 -8.53 -13.18
CA LYS A 62 -13.29 -8.56 -12.14
C LYS A 62 -14.05 -9.88 -12.08
N ARG A 63 -14.46 -10.43 -13.23
CA ARG A 63 -15.23 -11.69 -13.27
C ARG A 63 -14.38 -12.85 -12.75
N GLU A 64 -13.14 -12.95 -13.23
CA GLU A 64 -12.20 -13.99 -12.81
C GLU A 64 -11.89 -13.89 -11.31
N VAL A 65 -11.77 -12.69 -10.76
CA VAL A 65 -11.59 -12.48 -9.31
C VAL A 65 -12.80 -12.99 -8.52
N ILE A 66 -14.04 -12.69 -8.95
CA ILE A 66 -15.26 -13.17 -8.27
C ILE A 66 -15.34 -14.70 -8.30
N GLU A 67 -15.10 -15.31 -9.45
CA GLU A 67 -15.12 -16.76 -9.63
C GLU A 67 -14.05 -17.43 -8.75
N PHE A 68 -12.84 -16.87 -8.76
CA PHE A 68 -11.72 -17.35 -7.96
C PHE A 68 -12.02 -17.33 -6.45
N PHE A 69 -12.47 -16.20 -5.90
CA PHE A 69 -12.76 -16.11 -4.45
C PHE A 69 -13.94 -17.00 -4.05
N ALA A 70 -14.95 -17.18 -4.91
CA ALA A 70 -16.04 -18.12 -4.68
C ALA A 70 -15.54 -19.57 -4.58
N GLU A 71 -14.61 -19.99 -5.45
CA GLU A 71 -13.98 -21.31 -5.38
C GLU A 71 -13.12 -21.50 -4.12
N GLN A 72 -12.52 -20.43 -3.61
CA GLN A 72 -11.77 -20.43 -2.35
C GLN A 72 -12.68 -20.41 -1.10
N GLY A 73 -14.02 -20.41 -1.28
CA GLY A 73 -14.98 -20.43 -0.18
C GLY A 73 -15.35 -19.05 0.39
N PHE A 74 -14.96 -17.97 -0.28
CA PHE A 74 -15.36 -16.61 0.08
C PHE A 74 -16.65 -16.20 -0.64
N LEU A 75 -17.57 -15.61 0.11
CA LEU A 75 -18.83 -15.08 -0.40
C LEU A 75 -18.68 -13.58 -0.66
N GLY A 76 -18.83 -13.17 -1.91
CA GLY A 76 -18.83 -11.75 -2.27
C GLY A 76 -20.09 -11.04 -1.77
N ASP A 77 -19.95 -9.83 -1.23
CA ASP A 77 -21.11 -9.00 -0.92
C ASP A 77 -21.78 -8.56 -2.24
N ARG A 78 -22.93 -9.19 -2.54
CA ARG A 78 -23.64 -8.97 -3.80
C ARG A 78 -24.08 -7.51 -3.99
N LYS A 79 -24.46 -6.81 -2.92
CA LYS A 79 -24.91 -5.40 -3.02
C LYS A 79 -23.71 -4.49 -3.23
N PHE A 80 -22.67 -4.65 -2.41
CA PHE A 80 -21.45 -3.86 -2.51
C PHE A 80 -20.75 -4.06 -3.85
N ASN A 81 -20.50 -5.30 -4.27
CA ASN A 81 -19.76 -5.61 -5.51
C ASN A 81 -20.53 -5.20 -6.77
N THR A 82 -21.87 -5.13 -6.71
CA THR A 82 -22.67 -4.60 -7.82
C THR A 82 -22.56 -3.08 -7.94
N LEU A 83 -22.46 -2.36 -6.82
CA LEU A 83 -22.41 -0.88 -6.79
C LEU A 83 -20.98 -0.33 -6.94
N HIS A 84 -20.00 -1.02 -6.35
CA HIS A 84 -18.62 -0.53 -6.19
C HIS A 84 -17.56 -1.43 -6.82
N GLY A 85 -17.94 -2.59 -7.38
CA GLY A 85 -16.99 -3.62 -7.84
C GLY A 85 -16.05 -3.21 -8.98
N ASP A 86 -16.24 -2.05 -9.59
CA ASP A 86 -15.30 -1.48 -10.56
C ASP A 86 -14.14 -0.73 -9.89
N ARG A 87 -14.25 -0.49 -8.58
CA ARG A 87 -13.25 0.19 -7.72
C ARG A 87 -12.79 -0.68 -6.57
N GLN A 88 -13.68 -1.44 -5.96
CA GLN A 88 -13.41 -2.23 -4.76
C GLN A 88 -14.39 -3.40 -4.67
N MET A 89 -13.89 -4.58 -4.35
CA MET A 89 -14.71 -5.76 -4.08
C MET A 89 -14.46 -6.31 -2.68
N TYR A 90 -15.54 -6.61 -1.99
CA TYR A 90 -15.52 -7.17 -0.65
C TYR A 90 -16.01 -8.62 -0.68
N PHE A 91 -15.27 -9.50 0.00
CA PHE A 91 -15.63 -10.90 0.21
C PHE A 91 -15.45 -11.30 1.67
N THR A 92 -16.22 -12.28 2.13
CA THR A 92 -16.08 -12.80 3.50
C THR A 92 -16.30 -14.30 3.56
N THR A 93 -15.70 -14.98 4.54
CA THR A 93 -16.01 -16.37 4.84
C THR A 93 -17.46 -16.52 5.33
N SER A 94 -18.03 -17.72 5.22
CA SER A 94 -19.42 -17.96 5.65
C SER A 94 -19.66 -17.71 7.14
N ASP A 95 -18.61 -17.78 7.97
CA ASP A 95 -18.66 -17.47 9.40
C ASP A 95 -18.38 -15.98 9.72
N GLY A 96 -18.10 -15.17 8.69
CA GLY A 96 -17.86 -13.73 8.81
C GLY A 96 -16.54 -13.36 9.48
N LYS A 97 -15.65 -14.32 9.75
CA LYS A 97 -14.42 -14.06 10.52
C LYS A 97 -13.25 -13.56 9.68
N THR A 98 -13.27 -13.83 8.38
CA THR A 98 -12.20 -13.39 7.48
C THR A 98 -12.81 -12.57 6.36
N SER A 99 -12.37 -11.32 6.28
CA SER A 99 -12.66 -10.34 5.25
C SER A 99 -11.54 -10.34 4.21
N VAL A 100 -11.93 -10.15 2.96
CA VAL A 100 -11.03 -9.92 1.84
C VAL A 100 -11.49 -8.64 1.14
N ASP A 101 -10.57 -7.70 0.99
CA ASP A 101 -10.76 -6.51 0.19
C ASP A 101 -9.91 -6.59 -1.08
N VAL A 102 -10.49 -6.27 -2.23
CA VAL A 102 -9.80 -6.24 -3.53
C VAL A 102 -10.02 -4.89 -4.20
N ILE A 103 -9.00 -4.06 -4.15
CA ILE A 103 -8.94 -2.75 -4.81
C ILE A 103 -8.71 -2.94 -6.32
N MET A 104 -9.46 -2.23 -7.15
CA MET A 104 -9.43 -2.32 -8.61
C MET A 104 -8.86 -1.06 -9.25
N ASP A 105 -7.82 -1.23 -10.06
CA ASP A 105 -7.13 -0.21 -10.89
C ASP A 105 -6.42 0.94 -10.16
N ARG A 106 -7.04 1.47 -9.10
CA ARG A 106 -6.57 2.64 -8.35
C ARG A 106 -7.00 2.55 -6.89
N LEU A 107 -6.17 3.04 -5.99
CA LEU A 107 -6.50 3.20 -4.57
C LEU A 107 -7.01 4.63 -4.34
N ASN A 108 -8.24 4.78 -3.85
CA ASN A 108 -8.84 6.07 -3.52
C ASN A 108 -8.86 6.25 -1.99
N MET A 109 -7.86 6.93 -1.45
CA MET A 109 -7.77 7.26 -0.03
C MET A 109 -7.65 8.77 0.13
N CYS A 110 -6.69 9.27 0.93
CA CYS A 110 -6.41 10.70 0.98
C CYS A 110 -6.03 11.29 -0.36
N HIS A 111 -5.44 10.47 -1.22
CA HIS A 111 -5.15 10.77 -2.60
C HIS A 111 -5.55 9.59 -3.49
N VAL A 112 -5.58 9.80 -4.81
CA VAL A 112 -5.80 8.73 -5.77
C VAL A 112 -4.45 8.23 -6.29
N LEU A 113 -4.19 6.94 -6.12
CA LEU A 113 -3.00 6.24 -6.63
C LEU A 113 -3.43 5.23 -7.70
N ASP A 114 -3.24 5.56 -8.98
CA ASP A 114 -3.46 4.63 -10.10
C ASP A 114 -2.32 3.60 -10.19
N PHE A 115 -2.65 2.31 -10.19
CA PHE A 115 -1.67 1.21 -10.30
C PHE A 115 -1.98 0.23 -11.44
N ALA A 116 -3.07 0.40 -12.18
CA ALA A 116 -3.53 -0.54 -13.21
C ALA A 116 -2.48 -0.88 -14.27
N ASP A 117 -1.73 0.13 -14.75
CA ASP A 117 -0.67 -0.01 -15.75
C ASP A 117 0.62 -0.62 -15.18
N ARG A 118 0.66 -0.86 -13.88
CA ARG A 118 1.81 -1.34 -13.10
C ARG A 118 1.52 -2.62 -12.32
N ILE A 119 0.32 -3.20 -12.47
CA ILE A 119 -0.13 -4.32 -11.63
C ILE A 119 0.83 -5.51 -11.67
N ASP A 120 1.46 -5.80 -12.81
CA ASP A 120 2.32 -6.96 -13.01
C ASP A 120 3.83 -6.69 -12.85
N ARG A 121 4.22 -5.56 -12.24
CA ARG A 121 5.64 -5.23 -12.00
C ARG A 121 6.32 -6.14 -10.99
N LEU A 122 5.58 -6.69 -10.04
CA LEU A 122 6.09 -7.70 -9.10
C LEU A 122 5.15 -8.89 -9.07
N PRO A 123 5.66 -10.10 -8.76
CA PRO A 123 4.86 -11.31 -8.83
C PRO A 123 3.72 -11.31 -7.80
N ASP A 124 4.02 -10.99 -6.54
CA ASP A 124 3.10 -11.23 -5.42
C ASP A 124 2.55 -9.94 -4.77
N THR A 125 3.14 -8.77 -5.04
CA THR A 125 2.77 -7.50 -4.39
C THR A 125 2.64 -6.38 -5.43
N LEU A 126 2.02 -5.25 -5.06
CA LEU A 126 2.26 -4.03 -5.82
C LEU A 126 3.76 -3.70 -5.83
N ASP A 127 4.21 -2.90 -6.80
CA ASP A 127 5.56 -2.36 -6.84
C ASP A 127 5.90 -1.64 -5.52
N ILE A 128 7.14 -1.76 -5.05
CA ILE A 128 7.59 -1.21 -3.77
C ILE A 128 7.32 0.31 -3.69
N SER A 129 7.52 1.02 -4.79
CA SER A 129 7.26 2.46 -4.85
C SER A 129 5.77 2.76 -4.64
N ASP A 130 4.90 1.94 -5.25
CA ASP A 130 3.45 2.08 -5.13
C ASP A 130 2.99 1.73 -3.71
N LEU A 131 3.51 0.67 -3.09
CA LEU A 131 3.26 0.34 -1.69
C LEU A 131 3.69 1.48 -0.76
N LEU A 132 4.88 2.03 -0.95
CA LEU A 132 5.36 3.17 -0.17
C LEU A 132 4.42 4.38 -0.33
N LEU A 133 3.94 4.65 -1.53
CA LEU A 133 2.97 5.72 -1.81
C LEU A 133 1.60 5.46 -1.18
N THR A 134 1.16 4.21 -1.02
CA THR A 134 -0.08 3.89 -0.25
C THR A 134 0.02 4.34 1.20
N LYS A 135 1.23 4.37 1.77
CA LYS A 135 1.49 4.77 3.15
C LYS A 135 1.79 6.25 3.29
N LEU A 136 2.64 6.79 2.41
CA LEU A 136 3.00 8.20 2.41
C LEU A 136 1.82 9.13 2.09
N GLN A 137 0.75 8.62 1.49
CA GLN A 137 -0.45 9.42 1.21
C GLN A 137 -1.37 9.64 2.43
N VAL A 138 -1.18 8.90 3.54
CA VAL A 138 -2.05 9.00 4.72
C VAL A 138 -1.79 10.31 5.46
N VAL A 139 -2.75 11.24 5.44
CA VAL A 139 -2.60 12.57 6.06
C VAL A 139 -2.55 12.46 7.59
N GLU A 140 -3.44 11.65 8.16
CA GLU A 140 -3.47 11.31 9.58
C GLU A 140 -2.61 10.07 9.84
N LEU A 141 -1.30 10.23 9.67
CA LEU A 141 -0.32 9.15 9.75
C LEU A 141 -0.42 8.43 11.11
N ASN A 142 -0.63 7.12 11.08
CA ASN A 142 -0.71 6.28 12.28
C ASN A 142 0.52 5.38 12.44
N GLU A 143 0.62 4.70 13.59
CA GLU A 143 1.76 3.83 13.92
C GLU A 143 1.94 2.66 12.94
N LYS A 144 0.86 2.09 12.40
CA LYS A 144 0.93 1.00 11.40
C LYS A 144 1.57 1.51 10.11
N ASP A 145 1.21 2.72 9.67
CA ASP A 145 1.80 3.33 8.48
C ASP A 145 3.25 3.75 8.70
N VAL A 146 3.59 4.29 9.87
CA VAL A 146 4.99 4.59 10.24
C VAL A 146 5.83 3.33 10.19
N HIS A 147 5.38 2.25 10.82
CA HIS A 147 6.04 0.95 10.77
C HIS A 147 6.26 0.47 9.34
N ASP A 148 5.21 0.46 8.51
CA ASP A 148 5.30 -0.01 7.12
C ASP A 148 6.27 0.83 6.27
N ILE A 149 6.27 2.16 6.45
CA ILE A 149 7.20 3.06 5.76
C ILE A 149 8.64 2.78 6.21
N LEU A 150 8.90 2.69 7.52
CA LEU A 150 10.23 2.44 8.03
C LEU A 150 10.79 1.10 7.54
N HIS A 151 9.96 0.05 7.48
CA HIS A 151 10.37 -1.26 6.94
C HIS A 151 10.70 -1.19 5.45
N LEU A 152 9.89 -0.50 4.64
CA LEU A 152 10.17 -0.35 3.20
C LEU A 152 11.46 0.45 2.98
N LEU A 153 11.65 1.59 3.67
CA LEU A 153 12.85 2.41 3.57
C LEU A 153 14.10 1.69 4.11
N SER A 154 13.93 0.80 5.09
CA SER A 154 15.03 -0.02 5.64
C SER A 154 15.43 -1.18 4.74
N GLY A 155 14.49 -1.69 3.93
CA GLY A 155 14.68 -2.90 3.12
C GLY A 155 15.07 -2.65 1.67
N PHE A 156 14.75 -1.48 1.12
CA PHE A 156 14.91 -1.19 -0.30
C PHE A 156 15.66 0.12 -0.56
N GLU A 157 16.49 0.12 -1.59
CA GLU A 157 17.27 1.27 -2.01
C GLU A 157 16.38 2.32 -2.69
N VAL A 158 16.47 3.59 -2.26
CA VAL A 158 15.99 4.73 -3.05
C VAL A 158 17.00 5.00 -4.16
N ARG A 159 16.54 5.02 -5.41
CA ARG A 159 17.45 5.26 -6.54
C ARG A 159 16.77 5.97 -7.70
N PRO A 160 17.56 6.66 -8.55
CA PRO A 160 17.05 7.23 -9.79
C PRO A 160 16.39 6.18 -10.69
N GLY A 161 15.35 6.57 -11.42
CA GLY A 161 14.62 5.69 -12.32
C GLY A 161 13.42 5.02 -11.65
N ASP A 162 12.99 3.90 -12.22
CA ASP A 162 11.76 3.20 -11.84
C ASP A 162 11.96 1.69 -12.09
N ASP A 163 13.08 1.16 -11.58
CA ASP A 163 13.43 -0.26 -11.67
C ASP A 163 12.67 -1.07 -10.61
N GLU A 164 12.28 -2.29 -10.95
CA GLU A 164 11.69 -3.23 -9.99
C GLU A 164 12.64 -3.50 -8.81
N LYS A 165 12.07 -3.88 -7.66
CA LYS A 165 12.81 -4.23 -6.42
C LYS A 165 13.55 -3.06 -5.77
N THR A 166 13.21 -1.83 -6.14
CA THR A 166 13.79 -0.60 -5.59
C THR A 166 12.69 0.43 -5.32
N ILE A 167 13.00 1.46 -4.53
CA ILE A 167 12.14 2.63 -4.42
C ILE A 167 12.56 3.59 -5.54
N GLY A 168 11.80 3.55 -6.63
CA GLY A 168 12.11 4.30 -7.85
C GLY A 168 11.70 5.77 -7.76
N LEU A 169 12.68 6.67 -7.77
CA LEU A 169 12.45 8.12 -7.75
C LEU A 169 11.54 8.58 -8.90
N GLY A 170 11.68 8.01 -10.09
CA GLY A 170 10.90 8.39 -11.27
C GLY A 170 9.38 8.17 -11.11
N ARG A 171 8.96 7.18 -10.31
CA ARG A 171 7.54 6.98 -9.97
C ARG A 171 7.04 8.06 -9.01
N ILE A 172 7.82 8.33 -7.96
CA ILE A 172 7.49 9.30 -6.90
C ILE A 172 7.45 10.72 -7.48
N GLU A 173 8.49 11.11 -8.23
CA GLU A 173 8.62 12.38 -8.93
C GLU A 173 7.40 12.69 -9.80
N ARG A 174 6.97 11.71 -10.60
CA ARG A 174 5.81 11.85 -11.49
C ARG A 174 4.54 12.22 -10.72
N ILE A 175 4.31 11.57 -9.58
CA ILE A 175 3.14 11.82 -8.74
C ILE A 175 3.21 13.19 -8.08
N VAL A 176 4.31 13.50 -7.39
CA VAL A 176 4.45 14.78 -6.65
C VAL A 176 4.65 15.99 -7.56
N ALA A 177 5.06 15.80 -8.82
CA ALA A 177 5.07 16.87 -9.83
C ALA A 177 3.69 17.09 -10.46
N GLY A 178 2.91 16.01 -10.61
CA GLY A 178 1.55 16.06 -11.16
C GLY A 178 0.54 16.74 -10.24
N ASP A 179 0.73 16.61 -8.92
CA ASP A 179 -0.23 17.10 -7.93
C ASP A 179 0.46 17.73 -6.69
N TRP A 180 0.01 18.94 -6.34
CA TRP A 180 0.50 19.67 -5.17
C TRP A 180 0.05 19.04 -3.85
N GLY A 181 -1.16 18.50 -3.79
CA GLY A 181 -1.67 17.80 -2.62
C GLY A 181 -0.85 16.56 -2.31
N TRP A 182 -0.54 15.76 -3.34
CA TRP A 182 0.38 14.62 -3.21
C TRP A 182 1.75 15.07 -2.68
N TRP A 183 2.36 16.08 -3.30
CA TRP A 183 3.63 16.63 -2.83
C TRP A 183 3.55 17.07 -1.37
N ARG A 184 2.49 17.80 -0.98
CA ARG A 184 2.34 18.35 0.37
C ARG A 184 2.25 17.24 1.41
N THR A 185 1.46 16.20 1.16
CA THR A 185 1.31 15.06 2.08
C THR A 185 2.57 14.21 2.13
N VAL A 186 3.15 13.85 0.98
CA VAL A 186 4.37 13.02 0.92
C VAL A 186 5.53 13.71 1.62
N THR A 187 5.79 14.99 1.34
CA THR A 187 6.89 15.73 1.98
C THR A 187 6.70 15.88 3.48
N MET A 188 5.48 16.19 3.93
CA MET A 188 5.14 16.24 5.35
C MET A 188 5.41 14.91 6.05
N ASN A 189 5.02 13.80 5.44
CA ASN A 189 5.21 12.48 6.03
C ASN A 189 6.66 12.05 6.00
N LEU A 190 7.42 12.34 4.94
CA LEU A 190 8.86 12.08 4.90
C LEU A 190 9.62 12.86 6.00
N ASP A 191 9.25 14.12 6.25
CA ASP A 191 9.84 14.91 7.34
C ASP A 191 9.55 14.26 8.72
N LYS A 192 8.32 13.78 8.94
CA LYS A 192 7.96 13.04 10.16
C LYS A 192 8.75 11.73 10.28
N ILE A 193 8.82 10.95 9.20
CA ILE A 193 9.49 9.65 9.18
C ILE A 193 10.98 9.77 9.47
N ALA A 194 11.65 10.77 8.90
CA ALA A 194 13.06 11.04 9.20
C ALA A 194 13.27 11.35 10.70
N HIS A 195 12.38 12.16 11.30
CA HIS A 195 12.43 12.47 12.74
C HIS A 195 12.09 11.26 13.61
N PHE A 196 11.08 10.48 13.24
CA PHE A 196 10.66 9.27 13.96
C PHE A 196 11.74 8.20 13.97
N ALA A 197 12.37 7.93 12.82
CA ALA A 197 13.48 6.99 12.71
C ALA A 197 14.65 7.35 13.64
N GLU A 198 14.90 8.64 13.88
CA GLU A 198 16.04 9.11 14.67
C GLU A 198 15.73 9.27 16.17
N LYS A 199 14.48 9.57 16.56
CA LYS A 199 14.20 10.10 17.92
C LYS A 199 13.01 9.48 18.65
N GLU A 200 11.90 9.22 17.98
CA GLU A 200 10.63 8.87 18.67
C GLU A 200 10.20 7.43 18.46
N HIS A 201 10.55 6.84 17.32
CA HIS A 201 10.17 5.47 16.93
C HIS A 201 11.39 4.70 16.40
N SER A 202 12.57 4.93 16.98
CA SER A 202 13.78 4.20 16.63
C SER A 202 13.68 2.71 16.97
N ASP A 203 12.77 2.33 17.86
CA ASP A 203 12.39 0.94 18.17
C ASP A 203 11.63 0.24 17.03
N LEU A 204 10.96 1.01 16.16
CA LEU A 204 10.31 0.45 14.96
C LEU A 204 11.29 0.23 13.81
N VAL A 205 12.50 0.79 13.87
CA VAL A 205 13.53 0.60 12.85
C VAL A 205 14.14 -0.80 12.99
N PRO A 206 14.08 -1.66 11.95
CA PRO A 206 14.64 -3.00 12.03
C PRO A 206 16.16 -3.00 12.27
N GLU A 207 16.63 -3.81 13.21
CA GLU A 207 18.07 -4.00 13.45
C GLU A 207 18.78 -4.54 12.19
N ALA A 208 18.11 -5.43 11.45
CA ALA A 208 18.61 -6.05 10.21
C ALA A 208 18.48 -5.16 8.97
N ARG A 209 18.20 -3.85 9.13
CA ARG A 209 18.03 -2.92 8.00
C ARG A 209 19.24 -2.95 7.05
N LEU A 210 18.95 -2.85 5.76
CA LEU A 210 19.95 -2.76 4.70
C LEU A 210 20.31 -1.31 4.37
N HIS A 211 19.39 -0.39 4.66
CA HIS A 211 19.52 1.04 4.42
C HIS A 211 19.10 1.82 5.66
N GLU A 212 19.63 3.04 5.80
CA GLU A 212 19.24 3.95 6.88
C GLU A 212 17.93 4.68 6.51
N PRO A 213 16.78 4.37 7.15
CA PRO A 213 15.49 4.88 6.70
C PRO A 213 15.37 6.40 6.81
N ALA A 214 16.06 7.02 7.77
CA ALA A 214 16.09 8.48 7.92
C ALA A 214 16.81 9.17 6.73
N GLU A 215 17.88 8.56 6.22
CA GLU A 215 18.62 9.08 5.06
C GLU A 215 17.82 8.89 3.78
N GLN A 216 17.23 7.71 3.57
CA GLN A 216 16.32 7.43 2.46
C GLN A 216 15.15 8.41 2.43
N ALA A 217 14.52 8.68 3.59
CA ALA A 217 13.43 9.64 3.70
C ALA A 217 13.86 11.06 3.30
N ARG A 218 15.06 11.49 3.72
CA ARG A 218 15.63 12.79 3.33
C ARG A 218 15.95 12.86 1.84
N GLU A 219 16.45 11.80 1.24
CA GLU A 219 16.72 11.73 -0.19
C GLU A 219 15.42 11.88 -1.01
N LEU A 220 14.40 11.09 -0.68
CA LEU A 220 13.07 11.20 -1.28
C LEU A 220 12.50 12.61 -1.13
N ARG A 221 12.67 13.19 0.06
CA ARG A 221 12.18 14.52 0.40
C ARG A 221 12.87 15.63 -0.39
N GLY A 222 14.18 15.50 -0.64
CA GLY A 222 14.94 16.41 -1.50
C GLY A 222 14.52 16.31 -2.95
N CYS A 223 14.42 15.09 -3.48
CA CYS A 223 13.94 14.81 -4.84
C CYS A 223 12.54 15.39 -5.09
N CYS A 224 11.63 15.30 -4.11
CA CYS A 224 10.30 15.90 -4.20
C CYS A 224 10.31 17.42 -4.42
N ASP A 225 11.31 18.14 -3.88
CA ASP A 225 11.46 19.58 -4.04
C ASP A 225 12.15 19.95 -5.36
N GLU A 226 13.12 19.16 -5.79
CA GLU A 226 13.93 19.43 -6.99
C GLU A 226 13.18 19.15 -8.31
N VAL A 227 12.24 18.20 -8.31
CA VAL A 227 11.54 17.83 -9.55
C VAL A 227 10.74 19.04 -10.12
N PRO A 228 10.91 19.37 -11.42
CA PRO A 228 10.24 20.51 -12.04
C PRO A 228 8.71 20.47 -11.93
N LYS A 229 8.12 21.54 -11.37
CA LYS A 229 6.67 21.64 -11.18
C LYS A 229 5.98 22.40 -12.32
N PRO A 230 4.87 21.89 -12.86
CA PRO A 230 4.09 22.58 -13.89
C PRO A 230 3.39 23.82 -13.33
N LEU A 231 2.90 24.70 -14.22
CA LEU A 231 2.26 25.95 -13.81
C LEU A 231 1.01 25.74 -12.94
N LYS A 232 0.16 24.75 -13.27
CA LYS A 232 -1.02 24.39 -12.47
C LYS A 232 -0.65 24.08 -11.01
N TRP A 233 0.42 23.30 -10.82
CA TRP A 233 0.96 22.96 -9.52
C TRP A 233 1.41 24.23 -8.77
N LYS A 234 2.17 25.11 -9.42
CA LYS A 234 2.66 26.36 -8.81
C LYS A 234 1.53 27.31 -8.40
N ILE A 235 0.44 27.35 -9.17
CA ILE A 235 -0.77 28.10 -8.81
C ILE A 235 -1.41 27.47 -7.57
N ARG A 236 -1.59 26.15 -7.53
CA ARG A 236 -2.13 25.45 -6.35
C ARG A 236 -1.27 25.64 -5.10
N ALA A 237 0.06 25.71 -5.25
CA ALA A 237 1.00 25.99 -4.18
C ALA A 237 0.83 27.38 -3.56
N LYS A 238 0.47 28.40 -4.35
CA LYS A 238 0.17 29.75 -3.82
C LYS A 238 -1.09 29.78 -2.96
N VAL A 239 -2.06 28.91 -3.25
CA VAL A 239 -3.23 28.73 -2.39
C VAL A 239 -2.81 28.08 -1.08
N GLY A 240 -1.92 27.09 -1.17
CA GLY A 240 -1.33 26.41 -0.02
C GLY A 240 -2.37 25.66 0.82
N ASP A 241 -2.08 25.53 2.10
CA ASP A 241 -2.87 24.77 3.07
C ASP A 241 -4.22 25.45 3.42
N ARG A 242 -4.52 26.63 2.86
CA ARG A 242 -5.80 27.36 3.08
C ARG A 242 -7.03 26.65 2.52
N VAL A 243 -6.81 25.76 1.55
CA VAL A 243 -7.84 24.93 0.95
C VAL A 243 -7.41 23.49 1.13
N GLN A 244 -8.34 22.63 1.57
CA GLN A 244 -8.09 21.20 1.73
C GLN A 244 -7.58 20.61 0.41
N TRP A 245 -6.66 19.64 0.51
CA TRP A 245 -5.97 19.04 -0.63
C TRP A 245 -6.03 17.52 -0.65
N TYR A 246 -6.80 16.95 0.27
CA TYR A 246 -6.96 15.52 0.47
C TYR A 246 -8.42 15.20 0.76
N GLU A 247 -8.79 13.96 0.59
CA GLU A 247 -10.06 13.39 1.07
C GLU A 247 -9.78 12.58 2.34
N LEU A 248 -10.79 12.37 3.18
CA LEU A 248 -10.67 11.38 4.25
C LEU A 248 -11.46 10.15 3.81
N PRO A 249 -10.88 8.94 3.93
CA PRO A 249 -11.66 7.72 3.69
C PRO A 249 -12.92 7.75 4.55
N GLU A 250 -14.05 7.31 3.99
CA GLU A 250 -15.24 7.07 4.81
C GLU A 250 -14.86 6.00 5.87
N GLU A 251 -15.18 6.24 7.14
CA GLU A 251 -15.04 5.20 8.18
C GLU A 251 -15.99 4.06 7.82
N VAL A 252 -15.46 3.04 7.13
CA VAL A 252 -16.21 1.81 6.88
C VAL A 252 -16.17 1.04 8.19
N GLY A 253 -17.16 1.31 9.06
CA GLY A 253 -17.40 0.49 10.23
C GLY A 253 -17.77 -0.91 9.76
N HIS A 254 -16.81 -1.82 9.80
CA HIS A 254 -17.02 -3.26 9.66
C HIS A 254 -17.23 -3.88 11.05
#